data_AF-Q7RIZ6-F1
#
_entry.id   AF-Q7RIZ6-F1
#
_cell.length_a   1.000
_cell.length_b   1.000
_cell.length_c   1.000
_cell.angle_alpha   90.00
_cell.angle_beta   90.00
_cell.angle_gamma   90.00
#
_symmetry.space_group_name_H-M   'P 1'
#
loop_
_entity.id
_entity.type
_entity.pdbx_description
1 polymer ?
#
loop_
_entity_poly.entity_id
_entity_poly.type
_entity_poly.pdbx_seq_one_letter_code
_entity_poly.pdbx_strand_id
1 'polypeptide(L)'
;MEIRIGIVIYLLVAIKCAIGSVYFSGIDIKNMKSKYEEIKNNNNNNNNKINEIFLKEIEKYNYMNSNVIALSTSRHYFNYRHTANLLIAYKYLKKNGDIMDKNILLMIPFDQACNCRNIIEGTIFKNYEKLPNEYINKNMKENLYNKLNIDYKNDNINDEQLKKVIRHRNNSFTPYNNRLYTNEYKKKNLFIYITGHGGINFLKIQEFSIISSSEFNLYIQELLIKKIYKNIFVIIDTCQGYKF
;
A
#
# COMPACT_ATOMS: atom_id res chain seq x y z
N MET A 1 -5.13 -46.78 -18.40
CA MET A 1 -6.01 -45.85 -17.64
C MET A 1 -5.30 -45.24 -16.42
N GLU A 2 -4.33 -45.95 -15.83
CA GLU A 2 -3.65 -45.56 -14.58
C GLU A 2 -2.64 -44.39 -14.71
N ILE A 3 -1.95 -44.27 -15.85
CA ILE A 3 -0.94 -43.20 -16.06
C ILE A 3 -1.58 -41.80 -16.07
N ARG A 4 -2.81 -41.66 -16.59
CA ARG A 4 -3.53 -40.37 -16.60
C ARG A 4 -3.94 -39.92 -15.20
N ILE A 5 -4.24 -40.87 -14.31
CA ILE A 5 -4.62 -40.57 -12.91
C ILE A 5 -3.39 -40.09 -12.13
N GLY A 6 -2.22 -40.73 -12.33
CA GLY A 6 -0.97 -40.31 -11.70
C GLY A 6 -0.54 -38.88 -12.05
N ILE A 7 -0.69 -38.48 -13.32
CA ILE A 7 -0.35 -37.12 -13.78
C ILE A 7 -1.31 -36.07 -13.20
N VAL A 8 -2.61 -36.39 -13.09
CA VAL A 8 -3.61 -35.49 -12.50
C VAL A 8 -3.38 -35.32 -11.00
N ILE A 9 -3.05 -36.40 -10.28
CA ILE A 9 -2.72 -36.33 -8.85
C ILE A 9 -1.43 -35.52 -8.64
N TYR A 10 -0.41 -35.71 -9.47
CA TYR A 10 0.83 -34.94 -9.39
C TYR A 10 0.60 -33.45 -9.65
N LEU A 11 -0.22 -33.10 -10.64
CA LEU A 11 -0.62 -31.71 -10.91
C LEU A 11 -1.43 -31.10 -9.76
N LEU A 12 -2.35 -31.84 -9.14
CA LEU A 12 -3.14 -31.36 -8.01
C LEU A 12 -2.29 -31.17 -6.75
N VAL A 13 -1.30 -32.04 -6.50
CA VAL A 13 -0.33 -31.88 -5.41
C VAL A 13 0.60 -30.70 -5.68
N ALA A 14 1.08 -30.53 -6.91
CA ALA A 14 1.88 -29.37 -7.30
C ALA A 14 1.10 -28.05 -7.16
N ILE A 15 -0.20 -28.03 -7.48
CA ILE A 15 -1.08 -26.86 -7.27
C ILE A 15 -1.30 -26.60 -5.78
N LYS A 16 -1.43 -27.64 -4.94
CA LYS A 16 -1.50 -27.49 -3.47
C LYS A 16 -0.19 -27.00 -2.86
N CYS A 17 0.97 -27.42 -3.37
CA CYS A 17 2.29 -26.94 -2.95
C CYS A 17 2.62 -25.54 -3.50
N ALA A 18 1.98 -25.13 -4.61
CA ALA A 18 2.06 -23.78 -5.16
C ALA A 18 1.14 -22.76 -4.47
N ILE A 19 0.35 -23.19 -3.47
CA ILE A 19 -0.17 -22.28 -2.44
C ILE A 19 1.02 -21.95 -1.54
N GLY A 20 1.92 -21.12 -2.07
CA GLY A 20 3.06 -20.62 -1.36
C GLY A 20 2.58 -20.04 -0.05
N SER A 21 3.12 -20.56 1.05
CA SER A 21 3.16 -19.86 2.32
C SER A 21 3.73 -18.48 2.04
N VAL A 22 2.86 -17.48 1.97
CA VAL A 22 3.28 -16.08 1.90
C VAL A 22 3.85 -15.77 3.27
N TYR A 23 5.13 -16.02 3.45
CA TYR A 23 5.89 -15.45 4.54
C TYR A 23 5.89 -13.94 4.32
N PHE A 24 4.96 -13.26 4.98
CA PHE A 24 5.00 -11.82 5.21
C PHE A 24 6.26 -11.54 6.02
N SER A 25 7.38 -11.28 5.35
CA SER A 25 8.44 -10.47 5.94
C SER A 25 7.94 -9.02 5.91
N GLY A 26 7.00 -8.72 6.80
CA GLY A 26 6.79 -7.35 7.26
C GLY A 26 8.15 -6.80 7.69
N ILE A 27 8.35 -5.49 7.48
CA ILE A 27 9.57 -4.76 7.79
C ILE A 27 10.09 -5.18 9.18
N ASP A 28 11.03 -6.11 9.20
CA ASP A 28 11.67 -6.56 10.43
C ASP A 28 12.86 -5.63 10.66
N ILE A 29 12.54 -4.47 11.23
CA ILE A 29 13.54 -3.48 11.67
C ILE A 29 14.59 -4.16 12.58
N LYS A 30 14.19 -5.21 13.29
CA LYS A 30 15.08 -6.03 14.13
C LYS A 30 16.07 -6.81 13.25
N ASN A 31 15.63 -7.36 12.13
CA ASN A 31 16.49 -8.05 11.17
C ASN A 31 17.42 -7.09 10.41
N MET A 32 16.98 -5.89 10.01
CA MET A 32 17.88 -4.91 9.37
C MET A 32 18.94 -4.37 10.33
N LYS A 33 18.57 -4.07 11.58
CA LYS A 33 19.54 -3.71 12.63
C LYS A 33 20.47 -4.87 12.94
N SER A 34 19.95 -6.09 13.09
CA SER A 34 20.75 -7.29 13.28
C SER A 34 21.71 -7.52 12.12
N LYS A 35 21.27 -7.30 10.88
CA LYS A 35 22.09 -7.48 9.68
C LYS A 35 23.17 -6.40 9.56
N TYR A 36 22.83 -5.16 9.88
CA TYR A 36 23.81 -4.07 9.95
C TYR A 36 24.87 -4.35 11.04
N GLU A 37 24.46 -4.80 12.23
CA GLU A 37 25.39 -5.20 13.30
C GLU A 37 26.22 -6.44 12.92
N GLU A 38 25.66 -7.42 12.20
CA GLU A 38 26.40 -8.56 11.63
C GLU A 38 27.49 -8.09 10.65
N ILE A 39 27.15 -7.20 9.72
CA ILE A 39 28.10 -6.63 8.75
C ILE A 39 29.18 -5.81 9.45
N LYS A 40 28.81 -5.07 10.50
CA LYS A 40 29.72 -4.26 11.32
C LYS A 40 30.71 -5.12 12.10
N ASN A 41 30.23 -6.18 12.75
CA ASN A 41 31.05 -7.13 13.50
C ASN A 41 32.06 -7.86 12.59
N ASN A 42 31.69 -8.12 11.33
CA ASN A 42 32.56 -8.78 10.36
C ASN A 42 33.61 -7.85 9.70
N ASN A 43 33.53 -6.52 9.85
CA ASN A 43 34.33 -5.57 9.07
C ASN A 43 35.15 -4.54 9.88
N ASN A 44 35.55 -4.87 11.13
CA ASN A 44 36.47 -4.05 11.95
C ASN A 44 36.14 -2.54 11.99
N ASN A 45 34.85 -2.18 12.09
CA ASN A 45 34.36 -0.80 12.26
C ASN A 45 34.79 0.22 11.18
N ASN A 46 35.11 -0.20 9.95
CA ASN A 46 35.31 0.75 8.86
C ASN A 46 33.96 1.20 8.28
N ASN A 47 33.40 2.27 8.86
CA ASN A 47 32.00 2.71 8.64
C ASN A 47 31.64 2.93 7.17
N ASN A 48 32.55 3.44 6.34
CA ASN A 48 32.27 3.66 4.91
C ASN A 48 32.09 2.33 4.15
N LYS A 49 32.92 1.32 4.46
CA LYS A 49 32.84 -0.01 3.86
C LYS A 49 31.59 -0.77 4.32
N ILE A 50 31.20 -0.60 5.59
CA ILE A 50 29.97 -1.18 6.16
C ILE A 50 28.74 -0.62 5.44
N ASN A 51 28.67 0.70 5.27
CA ASN A 51 27.56 1.36 4.58
C ASN A 51 27.45 0.88 3.13
N GLU A 52 28.56 0.76 2.39
CA GLU A 52 28.53 0.23 1.02
C GLU A 52 28.03 -1.21 0.93
N ILE A 53 28.46 -2.09 1.84
CA ILE A 53 28.03 -3.50 1.85
C ILE A 53 26.55 -3.60 2.19
N PHE A 54 26.10 -2.83 3.18
CA PHE A 54 24.69 -2.81 3.58
C PHE A 54 23.81 -2.24 2.47
N LEU A 55 24.23 -1.16 1.80
CA LEU A 55 23.55 -0.61 0.63
C LEU A 55 23.48 -1.63 -0.52
N LYS A 56 24.58 -2.34 -0.79
CA LYS A 56 24.60 -3.43 -1.79
C LYS A 56 23.64 -4.57 -1.42
N GLU A 57 23.50 -4.93 -0.14
CA GLU A 57 22.49 -5.89 0.27
C GLU A 57 21.07 -5.33 0.03
N ILE A 58 20.81 -4.09 0.45
CA ILE A 58 19.51 -3.43 0.22
C ILE A 58 19.14 -3.41 -1.26
N GLU A 59 20.10 -3.06 -2.12
CA GLU A 59 19.96 -3.05 -3.58
C GLU A 59 19.76 -4.46 -4.15
N LYS A 60 20.55 -5.44 -3.71
CA LYS A 60 20.45 -6.85 -4.13
C LYS A 60 19.05 -7.42 -3.87
N TYR A 61 18.44 -7.06 -2.75
CA TYR A 61 17.08 -7.50 -2.42
C TYR A 61 15.98 -6.60 -3.03
N ASN A 62 16.34 -5.48 -3.64
CA ASN A 62 15.46 -4.50 -4.30
C ASN A 62 14.45 -3.87 -3.32
N TYR A 63 14.88 -3.56 -2.10
CA TYR A 63 13.99 -3.03 -1.04
C TYR A 63 13.49 -1.60 -1.31
N MET A 64 14.21 -0.79 -2.08
CA MET A 64 13.92 0.64 -2.31
C MET A 64 13.16 0.96 -3.60
N ASN A 65 12.67 -0.06 -4.33
CA ASN A 65 12.05 0.12 -5.64
C ASN A 65 10.61 -0.40 -5.66
N SER A 66 9.75 0.26 -4.89
CA SER A 66 8.36 -0.13 -4.68
C SER A 66 7.41 0.88 -5.31
N ASN A 67 6.42 0.39 -6.03
CA ASN A 67 5.22 1.14 -6.35
C ASN A 67 4.20 0.93 -5.24
N VAL A 68 3.39 1.95 -4.95
CA VAL A 68 2.38 1.92 -3.90
C VAL A 68 1.04 2.34 -4.46
N ILE A 69 -0.02 1.60 -4.09
CA ILE A 69 -1.40 2.04 -4.20
C ILE A 69 -1.88 2.30 -2.77
N ALA A 70 -2.15 3.56 -2.44
CA ALA A 70 -2.60 3.97 -1.11
C ALA A 70 -4.02 4.57 -1.25
N LEU A 71 -5.03 3.85 -0.75
CA LEU A 71 -6.43 4.14 -1.02
C LEU A 71 -7.28 4.15 0.25
N SER A 72 -8.15 5.16 0.35
CA SER A 72 -9.32 5.09 1.21
C SER A 72 -10.54 4.75 0.36
N THR A 73 -11.39 3.84 0.81
CA THR A 73 -12.62 3.51 0.09
C THR A 73 -13.87 4.18 0.65
N SER A 74 -13.76 4.95 1.72
CA SER A 74 -14.94 5.51 2.41
C SER A 74 -15.19 6.98 2.06
N ARG A 75 -16.44 7.36 1.79
CA ARG A 75 -16.87 8.76 1.61
C ARG A 75 -17.49 9.34 2.88
N HIS A 76 -17.76 10.65 2.88
CA HIS A 76 -18.36 11.43 3.97
C HIS A 76 -17.45 11.76 5.14
N TYR A 77 -17.85 12.80 5.86
CA TYR A 77 -17.09 13.33 6.99
C TYR A 77 -16.97 12.35 8.17
N PHE A 78 -18.02 11.57 8.46
CA PHE A 78 -17.98 10.60 9.56
C PHE A 78 -16.94 9.47 9.36
N ASN A 79 -16.41 9.33 8.15
CA ASN A 79 -15.31 8.41 7.82
C ASN A 79 -13.93 9.08 7.84
N TYR A 80 -13.79 10.22 8.53
CA TYR A 80 -12.52 10.94 8.74
C TYR A 80 -11.34 10.03 9.09
N ARG A 81 -11.57 9.01 9.95
CA ARG A 81 -10.52 8.07 10.37
C ARG A 81 -9.85 7.34 9.21
N HIS A 82 -10.59 6.99 8.16
CA HIS A 82 -10.03 6.25 7.02
C HIS A 82 -9.08 7.13 6.22
N THR A 83 -9.43 8.41 6.03
CA THR A 83 -8.52 9.36 5.38
C THR A 83 -7.33 9.70 6.28
N ALA A 84 -7.53 9.85 7.60
CA ALA A 84 -6.42 10.04 8.53
C ALA A 84 -5.44 8.84 8.52
N ASN A 85 -5.95 7.60 8.59
CA ASN A 85 -5.14 6.38 8.51
C ASN A 85 -4.33 6.31 7.21
N LEU A 86 -4.97 6.62 6.08
CA LEU A 86 -4.30 6.71 4.79
C LEU A 86 -3.18 7.74 4.77
N LEU A 87 -3.41 8.95 5.28
CA LEU A 87 -2.40 10.00 5.27
C LEU A 87 -1.24 9.71 6.23
N ILE A 88 -1.49 9.00 7.34
CA ILE A 88 -0.43 8.49 8.22
C ILE A 88 0.43 7.48 7.47
N ALA A 89 -0.18 6.53 6.77
CA ALA A 89 0.54 5.55 5.96
C ALA A 89 1.33 6.23 4.83
N TYR A 90 0.71 7.16 4.10
CA TYR A 90 1.35 7.94 3.03
C TYR A 90 2.59 8.69 3.54
N LYS A 91 2.47 9.43 4.65
CA LYS A 91 3.61 10.13 5.25
C LYS A 91 4.70 9.19 5.73
N TYR A 92 4.34 8.04 6.32
CA TYR A 92 5.31 7.04 6.73
C TYR A 92 6.07 6.46 5.52
N LEU A 93 5.38 6.12 4.45
CA LEU A 93 5.97 5.62 3.21
C LEU A 93 6.90 6.64 2.56
N LYS A 94 6.50 7.91 2.55
CA LYS A 94 7.31 9.01 2.00
C LYS A 94 8.56 9.30 2.84
N LYS A 95 8.42 9.37 4.18
CA LYS A 95 9.53 9.75 5.08
C LYS A 95 10.48 8.59 5.37
N ASN A 96 9.94 7.40 5.67
CA ASN A 96 10.72 6.26 6.17
C ASN A 96 10.92 5.18 5.11
N GLY A 97 10.00 5.04 4.16
CA GLY A 97 10.13 4.12 3.03
C GLY A 97 10.94 4.69 1.86
N ASP A 98 11.29 5.97 1.92
CA ASP A 98 12.00 6.73 0.87
C ASP A 98 11.36 6.58 -0.53
N ILE A 99 10.03 6.53 -0.57
CA ILE A 99 9.28 6.34 -1.81
C ILE A 99 8.95 7.70 -2.43
N MET A 100 9.43 7.91 -3.65
CA MET A 100 9.13 9.11 -4.45
C MET A 100 7.62 9.22 -4.72
N ASP A 101 7.08 10.45 -4.74
CA ASP A 101 5.65 10.69 -5.01
C ASP A 101 5.15 10.02 -6.30
N LYS A 102 5.95 10.03 -7.37
CA LYS A 102 5.61 9.38 -8.65
C LYS A 102 5.39 7.86 -8.57
N ASN A 103 5.82 7.23 -7.48
CA ASN A 103 5.67 5.79 -7.25
C ASN A 103 4.50 5.50 -6.29
N ILE A 104 3.79 6.51 -5.79
CA ILE A 104 2.63 6.35 -4.91
C ILE A 104 1.41 6.88 -5.65
N LEU A 105 0.39 6.06 -5.81
CA LEU A 105 -0.94 6.53 -6.16
C LEU A 105 -1.74 6.76 -4.88
N LEU A 106 -1.91 8.03 -4.50
CA LEU A 106 -2.72 8.45 -3.36
C LEU A 106 -4.16 8.72 -3.81
N MET A 107 -5.10 7.98 -3.25
CA MET A 107 -6.50 7.98 -3.67
C MET A 107 -7.42 8.34 -2.48
N ILE A 108 -8.06 9.51 -2.53
CA ILE A 108 -8.93 10.05 -1.47
C ILE A 108 -10.34 10.35 -2.03
N PRO A 109 -11.36 9.54 -1.71
CA PRO A 109 -12.68 9.63 -2.34
C PRO A 109 -13.57 10.74 -1.78
N PHE A 110 -13.15 11.43 -0.72
CA PHE A 110 -13.88 12.55 -0.15
C PHE A 110 -12.91 13.46 0.60
N ASP A 111 -13.04 14.78 0.43
CA ASP A 111 -12.17 15.75 1.10
C ASP A 111 -12.74 16.12 2.49
N GLN A 112 -12.32 15.39 3.53
CA GLN A 112 -12.72 15.73 4.90
C GLN A 112 -12.04 17.00 5.41
N ALA A 113 -10.88 17.38 4.86
CA ALA A 113 -10.16 18.58 5.30
C ALA A 113 -10.96 19.85 4.99
N CYS A 114 -11.62 19.88 3.84
CA CYS A 114 -12.44 21.01 3.37
C CYS A 114 -13.95 20.86 3.66
N ASN A 115 -14.35 19.91 4.51
CA ASN A 115 -15.76 19.75 4.86
C ASN A 115 -16.21 20.80 5.88
N CYS A 116 -17.44 21.33 5.76
CA CYS A 116 -18.00 22.30 6.72
C CYS A 116 -18.14 21.78 8.17
N ARG A 117 -18.08 20.45 8.38
CA ARG A 117 -18.04 19.86 9.72
C ARG A 117 -16.64 19.83 10.34
N ASN A 118 -15.60 20.13 9.56
CA ASN A 118 -14.23 20.22 10.06
C ASN A 118 -14.04 21.55 10.77
N ILE A 119 -13.76 21.49 12.07
CA ILE A 119 -13.62 22.68 12.93
C ILE A 119 -12.39 23.50 12.52
N ILE A 120 -11.31 22.82 12.11
CA ILE A 120 -10.09 23.46 11.62
C ILE A 120 -9.95 23.14 10.13
N GLU A 121 -10.37 24.09 9.30
CA GLU A 121 -10.39 23.96 7.84
C GLU A 121 -9.00 23.63 7.27
N GLY A 122 -8.97 22.82 6.22
CA GLY A 122 -7.73 22.45 5.52
C GLY A 122 -6.78 21.57 6.34
N THR A 123 -7.26 21.00 7.45
CA THR A 123 -6.44 20.14 8.31
C THR A 123 -7.01 18.74 8.48
N ILE A 124 -6.10 17.77 8.57
CA ILE A 124 -6.40 16.42 9.04
C ILE A 124 -5.41 16.04 10.14
N PHE A 125 -5.89 15.57 11.28
CA PHE A 125 -5.05 15.18 12.42
C PHE A 125 -5.24 13.71 12.77
N LYS A 126 -4.14 13.07 13.22
CA LYS A 126 -4.16 11.66 13.67
C LYS A 126 -5.00 11.47 14.94
N ASN A 127 -4.84 12.37 15.90
CA ASN A 127 -5.49 12.30 17.21
C ASN A 127 -6.43 13.49 17.34
N TYR A 128 -7.58 13.27 18.00
CA TYR A 128 -8.55 14.33 18.31
C TYR A 128 -7.84 15.56 18.90
N GLU A 129 -8.17 16.73 18.39
CA GLU A 129 -7.78 18.00 18.99
C GLU A 129 -8.84 18.38 20.01
N LYS A 130 -8.41 18.71 21.23
CA LYS A 130 -9.27 19.43 22.15
C LYS A 130 -9.50 20.83 21.55
N LEU A 131 -10.72 21.33 21.69
CA LEU A 131 -11.16 22.62 21.17
C LEU A 131 -10.25 23.80 21.61
N PRO A 132 -10.22 24.91 20.85
CA PRO A 132 -9.24 26.00 20.99
C PRO A 132 -9.28 26.80 22.30
N ASN A 133 -10.16 26.47 23.26
CA ASN A 133 -10.25 27.21 24.52
C ASN A 133 -9.20 26.78 25.56
N GLU A 134 -8.39 25.75 25.30
CA GLU A 134 -7.47 25.22 26.33
C GLU A 134 -5.97 25.47 26.06
N TYR A 135 -5.46 25.60 24.83
CA TYR A 135 -4.00 25.79 24.62
C TYR A 135 -3.67 26.47 23.29
N ILE A 136 -3.63 27.80 23.27
CA ILE A 136 -3.15 28.57 22.10
C ILE A 136 -1.62 28.40 21.86
N ASN A 137 -0.84 27.83 22.79
CA ASN A 137 0.63 27.97 22.73
C ASN A 137 1.50 26.75 23.10
N LYS A 138 1.10 25.50 22.82
CA LYS A 138 2.08 24.40 22.88
C LYS A 138 1.70 23.22 21.98
N ASN A 139 2.43 23.11 20.86
CA ASN A 139 2.52 21.96 19.96
C ASN A 139 1.23 21.65 19.18
N MET A 140 0.90 22.49 18.17
CA MET A 140 -0.02 22.06 17.10
C MET A 140 0.47 20.72 16.55
N LYS A 141 -0.42 19.71 16.56
CA LYS A 141 -0.11 18.38 16.04
C LYS A 141 0.17 18.49 14.54
N GLU A 142 0.94 17.55 14.00
CA GLU A 142 1.26 17.54 12.58
C GLU A 142 -0.02 17.45 11.73
N ASN A 143 -0.32 18.50 10.94
CA ASN A 143 -1.36 18.45 9.92
C ASN A 143 -0.97 17.45 8.84
N LEU A 144 -1.74 16.36 8.73
CA LEU A 144 -1.58 15.29 7.75
C LEU A 144 -1.93 15.73 6.32
N TYR A 145 -2.79 16.74 6.17
CA TYR A 145 -3.29 17.23 4.88
C TYR A 145 -2.34 18.22 4.17
N ASN A 146 -1.29 18.67 4.85
CA ASN A 146 -0.36 19.66 4.29
C ASN A 146 0.54 19.07 3.19
N LYS A 147 0.63 19.77 2.03
CA LYS A 147 1.49 19.43 0.87
C LYS A 147 1.32 17.98 0.37
N LEU A 148 0.08 17.59 0.10
CA LEU A 148 -0.24 16.29 -0.47
C LEU A 148 -0.31 16.33 -2.00
N ASN A 149 0.22 15.29 -2.63
CA ASN A 149 0.00 14.99 -4.04
C ASN A 149 -1.09 13.89 -4.10
N ILE A 150 -2.32 14.29 -4.38
CA ILE A 150 -3.48 13.38 -4.49
C ILE A 150 -3.70 13.08 -5.96
N ASP A 151 -3.52 11.83 -6.38
CA ASP A 151 -3.62 11.43 -7.78
C ASP A 151 -5.06 11.18 -8.21
N TYR A 152 -5.87 10.63 -7.29
CA TYR A 152 -7.30 10.42 -7.51
C TYR A 152 -8.09 11.02 -6.37
N LYS A 153 -9.07 11.87 -6.71
CA LYS A 153 -9.90 12.59 -5.76
C LYS A 153 -11.38 12.43 -6.09
N ASN A 154 -12.22 12.36 -5.06
CA ASN A 154 -13.67 12.38 -5.18
C ASN A 154 -14.18 11.33 -6.19
N ASP A 155 -14.91 11.77 -7.21
CA ASP A 155 -15.64 10.93 -8.16
C ASP A 155 -14.72 10.29 -9.22
N ASN A 156 -13.45 10.73 -9.29
CA ASN A 156 -12.42 10.05 -10.08
C ASN A 156 -12.00 8.71 -9.46
N ILE A 157 -12.50 8.38 -8.27
CA ILE A 157 -12.42 7.05 -7.68
C ILE A 157 -13.76 6.40 -7.90
N ASN A 158 -13.82 5.39 -8.75
CA ASN A 158 -15.00 4.53 -8.90
C ASN A 158 -14.52 3.09 -9.03
N ASP A 159 -15.46 2.15 -9.01
CA ASP A 159 -15.16 0.72 -9.08
C ASP A 159 -14.33 0.36 -10.33
N GLU A 160 -14.73 0.85 -11.51
CA GLU A 160 -14.00 0.58 -12.75
C GLU A 160 -12.56 1.12 -12.72
N GLN A 161 -12.37 2.32 -12.19
CA GLN A 161 -11.05 2.93 -12.09
C GLN A 161 -10.16 2.19 -11.09
N LEU A 162 -10.71 1.78 -9.94
CA LEU A 162 -9.97 0.97 -8.97
C LEU A 162 -9.56 -0.38 -9.55
N LYS A 163 -10.49 -1.05 -10.25
CA LYS A 163 -10.22 -2.28 -10.98
C LYS A 163 -9.06 -2.10 -11.97
N LYS A 164 -9.08 -1.03 -12.77
CA LYS A 164 -8.01 -0.71 -13.73
C LYS A 164 -6.66 -0.49 -13.05
N VAL A 165 -6.62 0.35 -12.01
CA VAL A 165 -5.40 0.71 -11.29
C VAL A 165 -4.77 -0.52 -10.61
N ILE A 166 -5.55 -1.31 -9.86
CA ILE A 166 -5.05 -2.50 -9.16
C ILE A 166 -4.51 -3.52 -10.18
N ARG A 167 -5.16 -3.70 -11.32
CA ARG A 167 -4.75 -4.68 -12.35
C ARG A 167 -3.63 -4.18 -13.27
N HIS A 168 -3.10 -2.99 -13.01
CA HIS A 168 -2.13 -2.30 -13.86
C HIS A 168 -2.62 -2.22 -15.32
N ARG A 169 -3.88 -1.82 -15.52
CA ARG A 169 -4.51 -1.62 -16.83
C ARG A 169 -4.70 -0.13 -17.08
N ASN A 170 -3.68 0.48 -17.68
CA ASN A 170 -3.73 1.88 -18.12
C ASN A 170 -3.91 1.92 -19.64
N ASN A 171 -4.71 2.86 -20.14
CA ASN A 171 -4.80 3.14 -21.58
C ASN A 171 -3.83 4.25 -21.99
N SER A 172 -3.70 4.51 -23.29
CA SER A 172 -2.86 5.58 -23.84
C SER A 172 -3.21 6.97 -23.29
N PHE A 173 -4.49 7.19 -22.98
CA PHE A 173 -5.02 8.46 -22.46
C PHE A 173 -4.90 8.62 -20.94
N THR A 174 -4.40 7.62 -20.21
CA THR A 174 -4.27 7.71 -18.75
C THR A 174 -3.18 8.74 -18.40
N PRO A 175 -3.48 9.78 -17.61
CA PRO A 175 -2.52 10.82 -17.29
C PRO A 175 -1.26 10.27 -16.61
N TYR A 176 -0.14 10.98 -16.78
CA TYR A 176 1.15 10.54 -16.23
C TYR A 176 1.11 10.33 -14.71
N ASN A 177 0.46 11.25 -13.98
CA ASN A 177 0.35 11.21 -12.52
C ASN A 177 -0.64 10.14 -12.03
N ASN A 178 -1.50 9.62 -12.91
CA ASN A 178 -2.56 8.68 -12.55
C ASN A 178 -2.15 7.22 -12.80
N ARG A 179 -0.88 6.94 -13.10
CA ARG A 179 -0.40 5.59 -13.38
C ARG A 179 0.94 5.30 -12.74
N LEU A 180 1.08 4.04 -12.32
CA LEU A 180 2.34 3.50 -11.86
C LEU A 180 3.18 3.02 -13.04
N TYR A 181 4.47 3.35 -13.03
CA TYR A 181 5.40 2.87 -14.04
C TYR A 181 6.19 1.68 -13.54
N THR A 182 6.24 0.66 -14.39
CA THR A 182 7.14 -0.49 -14.29
C THR A 182 7.89 -0.57 -15.61
N ASN A 183 9.22 -0.64 -15.57
CA ASN A 183 10.00 -0.90 -16.78
C ASN A 183 10.29 -2.40 -16.86
N GLU A 184 10.35 -2.94 -18.07
CA GLU A 184 10.52 -4.37 -18.34
C GLU A 184 11.78 -4.97 -17.70
N TYR A 185 12.76 -4.13 -17.38
CA TYR A 185 14.05 -4.54 -16.82
C TYR A 185 14.20 -4.36 -15.29
N LYS A 186 13.33 -3.61 -14.59
CA LYS A 186 13.40 -3.49 -13.12
C LYS A 186 12.18 -4.09 -12.45
N LYS A 187 12.42 -5.19 -11.75
CA LYS A 187 11.49 -5.98 -10.95
C LYS A 187 10.97 -5.19 -9.73
N LYS A 188 10.19 -4.12 -9.94
CA LYS A 188 9.58 -3.32 -8.86
C LYS A 188 8.73 -4.20 -7.94
N ASN A 189 8.63 -3.84 -6.67
CA ASN A 189 7.64 -4.41 -5.78
C ASN A 189 6.33 -3.60 -5.86
N LEU A 190 5.22 -4.21 -5.50
CA LEU A 190 3.94 -3.51 -5.31
C LEU A 190 3.52 -3.61 -3.86
N PHE A 191 3.26 -2.45 -3.24
CA PHE A 191 2.56 -2.37 -1.97
C PHE A 191 1.15 -1.80 -2.20
N ILE A 192 0.14 -2.49 -1.68
CA ILE A 192 -1.24 -2.01 -1.71
C ILE A 192 -1.68 -1.79 -0.26
N TYR A 193 -2.02 -0.55 0.09
CA TYR A 193 -2.65 -0.19 1.36
C TYR A 193 -4.06 0.31 1.10
N ILE A 194 -5.04 -0.37 1.68
CA ILE A 194 -6.46 0.00 1.57
C ILE A 194 -7.05 0.16 2.96
N THR A 195 -7.77 1.25 3.20
CA THR A 195 -8.50 1.49 4.45
C THR A 195 -9.95 1.88 4.17
N GLY A 196 -10.89 1.24 4.86
CA GLY A 196 -12.31 1.43 4.57
C GLY A 196 -13.26 0.58 5.40
N HIS A 197 -14.46 0.43 4.88
CA HIS A 197 -15.48 -0.47 5.43
C HIS A 197 -15.51 -1.77 4.65
N GLY A 198 -15.85 -2.85 5.32
CA GLY A 198 -15.95 -4.17 4.73
C GLY A 198 -16.70 -5.12 5.66
N GLY A 199 -16.85 -6.36 5.20
CA GLY A 199 -17.51 -7.42 5.91
C GLY A 199 -17.07 -8.77 5.36
N ILE A 200 -17.90 -9.79 5.54
CA ILE A 200 -17.60 -11.16 5.07
C ILE A 200 -17.43 -11.14 3.56
N ASN A 201 -16.22 -11.42 3.09
CA ASN A 201 -15.85 -11.56 1.67
C ASN A 201 -16.05 -10.31 0.81
N PHE A 202 -16.15 -9.10 1.39
CA PHE A 202 -16.26 -7.87 0.62
C PHE A 202 -15.61 -6.66 1.29
N LEU A 203 -15.16 -5.73 0.44
CA LEU A 203 -14.75 -4.38 0.79
C LEU A 203 -15.68 -3.39 0.09
N LYS A 204 -16.23 -2.44 0.84
CA LYS A 204 -17.11 -1.42 0.31
C LYS A 204 -16.30 -0.31 -0.37
N ILE A 205 -16.70 0.06 -1.57
CA ILE A 205 -16.23 1.25 -2.29
C ILE A 205 -17.32 2.31 -2.23
N GLN A 206 -16.96 3.42 -1.59
CA GLN A 206 -17.81 4.59 -1.42
C GLN A 206 -19.15 4.20 -0.78
N GLU A 207 -20.27 4.42 -1.48
CA GLU A 207 -21.62 4.22 -0.95
C GLU A 207 -22.30 2.95 -1.44
N PHE A 208 -22.14 2.60 -2.73
CA PHE A 208 -22.98 1.58 -3.38
C PHE A 208 -22.19 0.44 -3.99
N SER A 209 -20.89 0.63 -4.23
CA SER A 209 -20.06 -0.37 -4.88
C SER A 209 -19.33 -1.24 -3.86
N ILE A 210 -18.98 -2.44 -4.27
CA ILE A 210 -18.17 -3.38 -3.48
C ILE A 210 -17.13 -4.04 -4.38
N ILE A 211 -16.01 -4.44 -3.79
CA ILE A 211 -15.12 -5.45 -4.35
C ILE A 211 -15.26 -6.70 -3.48
N SER A 212 -15.58 -7.82 -4.10
CA SER A 212 -15.53 -9.11 -3.40
C SER A 212 -14.09 -9.62 -3.24
N SER A 213 -13.85 -10.44 -2.24
CA SER A 213 -12.57 -11.15 -2.05
C SER A 213 -12.17 -11.96 -3.28
N SER A 214 -13.14 -12.62 -3.91
CA SER A 214 -12.93 -13.41 -5.12
C SER A 214 -12.45 -12.53 -6.29
N GLU A 215 -13.09 -11.37 -6.51
CA GLU A 215 -12.64 -10.41 -7.51
C GLU A 215 -11.24 -9.87 -7.21
N PHE A 216 -10.97 -9.50 -5.96
CA PHE A 216 -9.64 -9.00 -5.58
C PHE A 216 -8.55 -10.04 -5.80
N ASN A 217 -8.80 -11.31 -5.46
CA ASN A 217 -7.90 -12.42 -5.73
C ASN A 217 -7.59 -12.54 -7.24
N LEU A 218 -8.60 -12.43 -8.11
CA LEU A 218 -8.39 -12.44 -9.57
C LEU A 218 -7.50 -11.29 -10.04
N TYR A 219 -7.59 -10.10 -9.41
CA TYR A 219 -6.72 -8.97 -9.77
C TYR A 219 -5.26 -9.25 -9.41
N ILE A 220 -5.01 -9.83 -8.23
CA ILE A 220 -3.65 -10.20 -7.81
C ILE A 220 -3.11 -11.33 -8.71
N GLN A 221 -3.91 -12.35 -9.01
CA GLN A 221 -3.52 -13.42 -9.93
C GLN A 221 -3.15 -12.88 -11.31
N GLU A 222 -3.92 -11.93 -11.85
CA GLU A 222 -3.59 -11.29 -13.11
C GLU A 222 -2.23 -10.58 -13.06
N LEU A 223 -1.92 -9.85 -11.99
CA LEU A 223 -0.61 -9.20 -11.83
C LEU A 223 0.54 -10.22 -11.79
N LEU A 224 0.34 -11.35 -11.12
CA LEU A 224 1.31 -12.44 -11.03
C LEU A 224 1.56 -13.10 -12.40
N ILE A 225 0.49 -13.37 -13.17
CA ILE A 225 0.58 -13.94 -14.52
C ILE A 225 1.34 -13.01 -15.46
N LYS A 226 1.03 -11.70 -15.40
CA LYS A 226 1.73 -10.69 -16.20
C LYS A 226 3.18 -10.48 -15.76
N LYS A 227 3.58 -10.94 -14.57
CA LYS A 227 4.91 -10.78 -13.99
C LYS A 227 5.39 -9.31 -13.97
N ILE A 228 4.45 -8.37 -13.79
CA ILE A 228 4.75 -6.92 -13.76
C ILE A 228 5.54 -6.54 -12.51
N TYR A 229 5.25 -7.21 -11.39
CA TYR A 229 5.88 -6.95 -10.10
C TYR A 229 6.62 -8.18 -9.59
N LYS A 230 7.72 -7.95 -8.87
CA LYS A 230 8.53 -9.01 -8.24
C LYS A 230 7.80 -9.65 -7.08
N ASN A 231 7.34 -8.80 -6.17
CA ASN A 231 6.68 -9.14 -4.93
C ASN A 231 5.47 -8.21 -4.78
N ILE A 232 4.38 -8.77 -4.25
CA ILE A 232 3.15 -8.03 -3.97
C ILE A 232 2.88 -8.17 -2.47
N PHE A 233 2.71 -7.03 -1.80
CA PHE A 233 2.38 -6.94 -0.38
C PHE A 233 1.09 -6.16 -0.24
N VAL A 234 0.13 -6.67 0.54
CA VAL A 234 -1.21 -6.07 0.66
C VAL A 234 -1.57 -5.92 2.13
N ILE A 235 -2.01 -4.72 2.52
CA ILE A 235 -2.61 -4.45 3.82
C ILE A 235 -4.01 -3.88 3.59
N ILE A 236 -5.00 -4.47 4.27
CA ILE A 236 -6.39 -4.03 4.22
C ILE A 236 -6.85 -3.76 5.65
N ASP A 237 -7.01 -2.48 5.96
CA ASP A 237 -7.52 -1.95 7.22
C ASP A 237 -9.05 -1.82 7.12
N THR A 238 -9.74 -2.90 7.49
CA THR A 238 -11.21 -3.00 7.43
C THR A 238 -11.75 -3.92 8.52
N CYS A 239 -13.04 -3.77 8.83
CA CYS A 239 -13.76 -4.75 9.64
C CYS A 239 -13.75 -6.12 8.96
N GLN A 240 -13.55 -7.18 9.75
CA GLN A 240 -13.52 -8.57 9.28
C GLN A 240 -12.49 -8.83 8.16
N GLY A 241 -11.39 -8.07 8.13
CA GLY A 241 -10.35 -8.21 7.10
C GLY A 241 -9.73 -9.61 6.98
N TYR A 242 -9.81 -10.46 8.01
CA TYR A 242 -9.36 -11.86 7.94
C TYR A 242 -10.23 -12.75 7.04
N LYS A 243 -11.46 -12.31 6.72
CA LYS A 243 -12.35 -12.97 5.75
C LYS A 243 -12.27 -12.35 4.37
N PHE A 244 -11.50 -11.27 4.20
CA PHE A 244 -11.30 -10.67 2.90
C PHE A 244 -10.16 -11.39 2.17
#